data_AF-A0A7C9AFM6-F1
#
_entry.id   AF-A0A7C9AFM6-F1
#
_cell.length_a   1.000
_cell.length_b   1.000
_cell.length_c   1.000
_cell.angle_alpha   90.00
_cell.angle_beta   90.00
_cell.angle_gamma   90.00
#
_symmetry.space_group_name_H-M   'P 1'
#
loop_
_entity.id
_entity.type
_entity.pdbx_description
1 polymer ?
#
loop_
_entity_poly.entity_id
_entity_poly.type
_entity_poly.pdbx_seq_one_letter_code
_entity_poly.pdbx_strand_id
1 'polypeptide(L)'
;TTVSHQPTESESISHLVTQIKLLLRRRAAALAALDAGLYSESIRHFSKILDGRRPAPQAFLTQCYLHRSAAFRSAGRIAESIADLNRTLALDPNSTAALQGRASLFELIGCITDAVHDLEHVKLIYNSILRDRKPPGPAWKPRSVPYREIPGRLCTLGSKIQQLKQRIAMGESGSVDYYALIGLRRGCSRSELDRAHLLLVLKHKPEKSIGFIDRCEFAEEKDYDSAKDRARMSAVLLYRLIRKGYSGVSATIAADEAAEKERKKAQLALQQVQLEELKQRMQAHEPQAEADADGPDDRGGNGVGSFPYQGVFCRDLAVVGSLLSQVRFNRPLAVKYQALTC
;
A
#
# COMPACT_ATOMS: atom_id res chain seq x y z
N THR A 1 -0.41 51.60 -19.14
CA THR A 1 -1.75 51.45 -18.55
C THR A 1 -2.39 50.19 -19.09
N THR A 2 -2.10 49.04 -18.47
CA THR A 2 -2.76 47.77 -18.82
C THR A 2 -4.16 47.79 -18.22
N VAL A 3 -5.15 48.14 -19.03
CA VAL A 3 -6.57 48.07 -18.64
C VAL A 3 -6.86 46.60 -18.31
N SER A 4 -7.04 46.31 -17.03
CA SER A 4 -7.54 45.02 -16.56
C SER A 4 -8.98 44.88 -17.06
N HIS A 5 -9.18 44.21 -18.19
CA HIS A 5 -10.50 43.82 -18.66
C HIS A 5 -11.10 42.91 -17.60
N GLN A 6 -12.01 43.44 -16.78
CA GLN A 6 -12.87 42.59 -15.98
C GLN A 6 -13.77 41.84 -16.97
N PRO A 7 -13.83 40.50 -16.90
CA PRO A 7 -14.66 39.73 -17.80
C PRO A 7 -16.11 40.19 -17.63
N THR A 8 -16.83 40.34 -18.73
CA THR A 8 -18.25 40.68 -18.66
C THR A 8 -18.99 39.55 -17.91
N GLU A 9 -20.14 39.87 -17.29
CA GLU A 9 -20.91 38.86 -16.56
C GLU A 9 -21.26 37.64 -17.43
N SER A 10 -21.51 37.87 -18.73
CA SER A 10 -21.73 36.83 -19.73
C SER A 10 -20.49 35.95 -19.96
N GLU A 11 -19.30 36.52 -20.02
CA GLU A 11 -18.04 35.78 -20.14
C GLU A 11 -17.78 34.95 -18.88
N SER A 12 -17.98 35.51 -17.69
CA SER A 12 -17.85 34.81 -16.41
C SER A 12 -18.80 33.60 -16.32
N ILE A 13 -20.07 33.77 -16.69
CA ILE A 13 -21.06 32.69 -16.73
C ILE A 13 -20.65 31.61 -17.73
N SER A 14 -20.19 32.00 -18.94
CA SER A 14 -19.72 31.04 -19.94
C SER A 14 -18.50 30.24 -19.45
N HIS A 15 -17.57 30.89 -18.75
CA HIS A 15 -16.41 30.25 -18.13
C HIS A 15 -16.80 29.30 -17.00
N LEU A 16 -17.82 29.65 -16.21
CA LEU A 16 -18.34 28.79 -15.16
C LEU A 16 -19.04 27.55 -15.75
N VAL A 17 -19.88 27.73 -16.77
CA VAL A 17 -20.57 26.62 -17.44
C VAL A 17 -19.60 25.66 -18.13
N THR A 18 -18.58 26.19 -18.83
CA THR A 18 -17.54 25.36 -19.45
C THR A 18 -16.74 24.58 -18.39
N GLN A 19 -16.46 25.20 -17.24
CA GLN A 19 -15.79 24.54 -16.14
C GLN A 19 -16.64 23.43 -15.51
N ILE A 20 -17.93 23.67 -15.25
CA ILE A 20 -18.85 22.65 -14.75
C ILE A 20 -18.92 21.47 -15.73
N LYS A 21 -19.05 21.74 -17.03
CA LYS A 21 -19.03 20.70 -18.07
C LYS A 21 -17.74 19.89 -18.04
N LEU A 22 -16.59 20.53 -17.87
CA LEU A 22 -15.29 19.85 -17.77
C LEU A 22 -15.24 18.93 -16.54
N LEU A 23 -15.64 19.43 -15.37
CA LEU A 23 -15.64 18.66 -14.12
C LEU A 23 -16.60 17.46 -14.20
N LEU A 24 -17.81 17.65 -14.74
CA LEU A 24 -18.78 16.58 -14.94
C LEU A 24 -18.29 15.52 -15.91
N ARG A 25 -17.72 15.91 -17.06
CA ARG A 25 -17.14 14.97 -18.03
C ARG A 25 -15.99 14.17 -17.41
N ARG A 26 -15.09 14.83 -16.67
CA ARG A 26 -13.96 14.16 -16.02
C ARG A 26 -14.43 13.22 -14.90
N ARG A 27 -15.44 13.61 -14.14
CA ARG A 27 -16.06 12.74 -13.13
C ARG A 27 -16.71 11.52 -13.78
N ALA A 28 -17.46 11.70 -14.86
CA ALA A 28 -18.07 10.59 -15.59
C ALA A 28 -17.01 9.60 -16.10
N ALA A 29 -15.91 10.09 -16.67
CA ALA A 29 -14.78 9.25 -17.06
C ALA A 29 -14.13 8.53 -15.87
N ALA A 30 -13.99 9.21 -14.72
CA ALA A 30 -13.44 8.61 -13.50
C ALA A 30 -14.32 7.47 -12.95
N LEU A 31 -15.64 7.65 -12.98
CA LEU A 31 -16.62 6.64 -12.57
C LEU A 31 -16.64 5.47 -13.55
N ALA A 32 -16.67 5.73 -14.86
CA ALA A 32 -16.59 4.67 -15.86
C ALA A 32 -15.31 3.83 -15.72
N ALA A 33 -14.17 4.47 -15.42
CA ALA A 33 -12.92 3.76 -15.14
C ALA A 33 -12.98 2.93 -13.85
N LEU A 34 -13.68 3.43 -12.82
CA LEU A 34 -13.88 2.70 -11.57
C LEU A 34 -14.73 1.44 -11.79
N ASP A 35 -15.83 1.58 -12.53
CA ASP A 35 -16.75 0.49 -12.87
C ASP A 35 -16.07 -0.54 -13.78
N ALA A 36 -15.18 -0.10 -14.67
CA ALA A 36 -14.36 -0.96 -15.52
C ALA A 36 -13.18 -1.64 -14.79
N GLY A 37 -12.95 -1.35 -13.51
CA GLY A 37 -11.83 -1.92 -12.73
C GLY A 37 -10.47 -1.27 -13.00
N LEU A 38 -10.41 -0.19 -13.79
CA LEU A 38 -9.19 0.56 -14.10
C LEU A 38 -8.90 1.59 -12.99
N TYR A 39 -8.52 1.10 -11.82
CA TYR A 39 -8.41 1.92 -10.61
C TYR A 39 -7.36 3.04 -10.71
N SER A 40 -6.22 2.79 -11.35
CA SER A 40 -5.16 3.79 -11.55
C SER A 40 -5.64 5.00 -12.37
N GLU A 41 -6.38 4.75 -13.46
CA GLU A 41 -6.96 5.79 -14.30
C GLU A 41 -8.07 6.55 -13.58
N SER A 42 -8.92 5.85 -12.83
CA SER A 42 -9.94 6.48 -11.98
C SER A 42 -9.30 7.44 -10.96
N ILE A 43 -8.26 6.98 -10.25
CA ILE A 43 -7.48 7.78 -9.30
C ILE A 43 -6.88 9.01 -10.01
N ARG A 44 -6.35 8.85 -11.22
CA ARG A 44 -5.76 9.95 -12.00
C ARG A 44 -6.80 11.00 -12.37
N HIS A 45 -7.98 10.58 -12.86
CA HIS A 45 -9.06 11.51 -13.20
C HIS A 45 -9.58 12.27 -11.98
N PHE A 46 -9.81 11.58 -10.84
CA PHE A 46 -10.23 12.24 -9.61
C PHE A 46 -9.15 13.16 -9.05
N SER A 47 -7.87 12.76 -9.08
CA SER A 47 -6.77 13.63 -8.61
C SER A 47 -6.67 14.89 -9.44
N LYS A 48 -6.85 14.82 -10.77
CA LYS A 48 -6.93 16.00 -11.63
C LYS A 48 -8.14 16.91 -11.36
N ILE A 49 -9.21 16.40 -10.75
CA ILE A 49 -10.34 17.23 -10.27
C ILE A 49 -9.93 17.94 -8.98
N LEU A 50 -9.41 17.16 -8.02
CA LEU A 50 -9.12 17.60 -6.65
C LEU A 50 -7.87 18.50 -6.55
N ASP A 51 -6.91 18.32 -7.44
CA ASP A 51 -5.71 19.14 -7.57
C ASP A 51 -5.89 20.32 -8.54
N GLY A 52 -7.12 20.53 -9.03
CA GLY A 52 -7.46 21.69 -9.84
C GLY A 52 -7.23 23.00 -9.09
N ARG A 53 -6.83 24.06 -9.82
CA ARG A 53 -6.61 25.40 -9.24
C ARG A 53 -7.90 26.12 -8.87
N ARG A 54 -9.03 25.72 -9.47
CA ARG A 54 -10.32 26.39 -9.28
C ARG A 54 -11.08 25.72 -8.15
N PRO A 55 -11.70 26.51 -7.25
CA PRO A 55 -12.61 25.97 -6.25
C PRO A 55 -13.77 25.21 -6.89
N ALA A 56 -14.35 24.29 -6.12
CA ALA A 56 -15.55 23.58 -6.52
C ALA A 56 -16.49 23.42 -5.31
N PRO A 57 -17.80 23.20 -5.57
CA PRO A 57 -18.79 23.03 -4.51
C PRO A 57 -18.42 21.90 -3.55
N GLN A 58 -18.55 22.16 -2.25
CA GLN A 58 -18.26 21.19 -1.18
C GLN A 58 -18.88 19.81 -1.45
N ALA A 59 -20.19 19.76 -1.77
CA ALA A 59 -20.89 18.50 -2.03
C ALA A 59 -20.31 17.71 -3.21
N PHE A 60 -19.81 18.39 -4.25
CA PHE A 60 -19.19 17.76 -5.41
C PHE A 60 -17.82 17.17 -5.04
N LEU A 61 -17.01 17.89 -4.27
CA LEU A 61 -15.70 17.43 -3.82
C LEU A 61 -15.82 16.26 -2.83
N THR A 62 -16.78 16.31 -1.90
CA THR A 62 -17.10 15.20 -0.99
C THR A 62 -17.32 13.89 -1.76
N GLN A 63 -18.11 13.93 -2.84
CA GLN A 63 -18.34 12.75 -3.68
C GLN A 63 -17.08 12.32 -4.45
N CYS A 64 -16.28 13.26 -4.94
CA CYS A 64 -15.02 12.94 -5.61
C CYS A 64 -14.02 12.24 -4.67
N TYR A 65 -13.90 12.70 -3.42
CA TYR A 65 -13.09 12.03 -2.40
C TYR A 65 -13.62 10.64 -2.07
N LEU A 66 -14.95 10.49 -1.91
CA LEU A 66 -15.57 9.20 -1.64
C LEU A 66 -15.27 8.19 -2.76
N HIS A 67 -15.49 8.55 -4.02
CA HIS A 67 -15.23 7.64 -5.14
C HIS A 67 -13.73 7.38 -5.37
N ARG A 68 -12.86 8.38 -5.16
CA ARG A 68 -11.41 8.17 -5.23
C ARG A 68 -10.93 7.23 -4.12
N SER A 69 -11.53 7.30 -2.93
CA SER A 69 -11.24 6.35 -1.85
C SER A 69 -11.62 4.92 -2.25
N ALA A 70 -12.78 4.72 -2.88
CA ALA A 70 -13.17 3.40 -3.39
C ALA A 70 -12.15 2.87 -4.41
N ALA A 71 -11.67 3.73 -5.33
CA ALA A 71 -10.62 3.37 -6.27
C ALA A 71 -9.29 3.01 -5.56
N PHE A 72 -8.88 3.77 -4.55
CA PHE A 72 -7.69 3.47 -3.75
C PHE A 72 -7.82 2.14 -3.00
N ARG A 73 -8.99 1.88 -2.39
CA ARG A 73 -9.28 0.60 -1.73
C ARG A 73 -9.12 -0.56 -2.70
N SER A 74 -9.74 -0.48 -3.88
CA SER A 74 -9.66 -1.55 -4.88
C SER A 74 -8.25 -1.71 -5.46
N ALA A 75 -7.45 -0.64 -5.47
CA ALA A 75 -6.03 -0.69 -5.82
C ALA A 75 -5.12 -1.19 -4.66
N GLY A 76 -5.67 -1.58 -3.51
CA GLY A 76 -4.90 -2.03 -2.34
C GLY A 76 -4.18 -0.91 -1.56
N ARG A 77 -4.44 0.36 -1.89
CA ARG A 77 -3.80 1.54 -1.29
C ARG A 77 -4.61 2.02 -0.07
N ILE A 78 -4.56 1.24 1.01
CA ILE A 78 -5.47 1.38 2.16
C ILE A 78 -5.28 2.72 2.91
N ALA A 79 -4.04 3.11 3.26
CA ALA A 79 -3.78 4.35 3.98
C ALA A 79 -4.31 5.59 3.24
N GLU A 80 -4.19 5.62 1.91
CA GLU A 80 -4.67 6.73 1.10
C GLU A 80 -6.19 6.72 0.95
N SER A 81 -6.80 5.54 0.88
CA SER A 81 -8.25 5.40 0.94
C SER A 81 -8.80 5.95 2.27
N ILE A 82 -8.17 5.63 3.40
CA ILE A 82 -8.55 6.19 4.72
C ILE A 82 -8.40 7.71 4.72
N ALA A 83 -7.32 8.24 4.13
CA ALA A 83 -7.11 9.69 4.05
C ALA A 83 -8.22 10.41 3.28
N ASP A 84 -8.67 9.85 2.15
CA ASP A 84 -9.76 10.45 1.37
C ASP A 84 -11.13 10.30 2.06
N LEU A 85 -11.38 9.21 2.78
CA LEU A 85 -12.57 9.07 3.62
C LEU A 85 -12.55 10.08 4.77
N ASN A 86 -11.39 10.32 5.38
CA ASN A 86 -11.22 11.37 6.40
C ASN A 86 -11.54 12.76 5.84
N ARG A 87 -11.08 13.07 4.61
CA ARG A 87 -11.45 14.32 3.92
C ARG A 87 -12.95 14.40 3.65
N THR A 88 -13.55 13.29 3.22
CA THR A 88 -14.99 13.19 2.99
C THR A 88 -15.77 13.51 4.28
N LEU A 89 -15.35 12.97 5.42
CA LEU A 89 -15.98 13.20 6.73
C LEU A 89 -15.66 14.57 7.33
N ALA A 90 -14.54 15.18 6.96
CA ALA A 90 -14.24 16.57 7.30
C ALA A 90 -15.15 17.55 6.54
N LEU A 91 -15.54 17.23 5.30
CA LEU A 91 -16.51 18.02 4.54
C LEU A 91 -17.96 17.68 4.90
N ASP A 92 -18.27 16.41 5.13
CA ASP A 92 -19.62 15.91 5.37
C ASP A 92 -19.59 14.85 6.48
N PRO A 93 -19.75 15.25 7.75
CA PRO A 93 -19.62 14.34 8.88
C PRO A 93 -20.76 13.33 8.95
N ASN A 94 -21.88 13.62 8.29
CA ASN A 94 -23.08 12.77 8.26
C ASN A 94 -23.08 11.81 7.05
N SER A 95 -21.96 11.70 6.33
CA SER A 95 -21.84 10.79 5.20
C SER A 95 -21.78 9.33 5.66
N THR A 96 -22.93 8.65 5.65
CA THR A 96 -23.03 7.24 6.03
C THR A 96 -22.17 6.34 5.15
N ALA A 97 -22.07 6.64 3.85
CA ALA A 97 -21.22 5.92 2.92
C ALA A 97 -19.73 6.03 3.27
N ALA A 98 -19.26 7.20 3.70
CA ALA A 98 -17.87 7.40 4.11
C ALA A 98 -17.55 6.70 5.43
N LEU A 99 -18.46 6.76 6.42
CA LEU A 99 -18.31 6.06 7.69
C LEU A 99 -18.29 4.54 7.49
N GLN A 100 -19.22 3.99 6.70
CA GLN A 100 -19.24 2.56 6.38
C GLN A 100 -18.00 2.14 5.58
N GLY A 101 -17.58 2.96 4.62
CA GLY A 101 -16.35 2.75 3.86
C GLY A 101 -15.13 2.67 4.78
N ARG A 102 -15.00 3.62 5.72
CA ARG A 102 -13.87 3.67 6.66
C ARG A 102 -13.91 2.53 7.67
N ALA A 103 -15.08 2.20 8.21
CA ALA A 103 -15.26 1.03 9.06
C ALA A 103 -14.83 -0.27 8.37
N SER A 104 -15.16 -0.44 7.08
CA SER A 104 -14.76 -1.62 6.33
C SER A 104 -13.24 -1.72 6.10
N LEU A 105 -12.55 -0.58 5.97
CA LEU A 105 -11.08 -0.54 5.89
C LEU A 105 -10.43 -0.81 7.24
N PHE A 106 -11.01 -0.28 8.31
CA PHE A 106 -10.55 -0.54 9.67
C PHE A 106 -10.73 -2.01 10.06
N GLU A 107 -11.84 -2.64 9.67
CA GLU A 107 -12.03 -4.08 9.81
C GLU A 107 -10.98 -4.87 9.00
N LEU A 108 -10.68 -4.45 7.76
CA LEU A 108 -9.68 -5.08 6.90
C LEU A 108 -8.27 -5.05 7.52
N ILE A 109 -7.87 -3.95 8.14
CA ILE A 109 -6.56 -3.84 8.81
C ILE A 109 -6.59 -4.34 10.26
N GLY A 110 -7.72 -4.79 10.80
CA GLY A 110 -7.83 -5.25 12.19
C GLY A 110 -7.97 -4.15 13.25
N CYS A 111 -8.18 -2.88 12.86
CA CYS A 111 -8.55 -1.79 13.76
C CYS A 111 -10.04 -1.86 14.16
N ILE A 112 -10.44 -2.94 14.83
CA ILE A 112 -11.86 -3.26 15.09
C ILE A 112 -12.54 -2.18 15.95
N THR A 113 -11.82 -1.59 16.90
CA THR A 113 -12.35 -0.53 17.79
C THR A 113 -12.83 0.69 17.00
N ASP A 114 -12.01 1.16 16.07
CA ASP A 114 -12.32 2.32 15.22
C ASP A 114 -13.45 2.00 14.25
N ALA A 115 -13.50 0.75 13.74
CA ALA A 115 -14.59 0.28 12.91
C ALA A 115 -15.94 0.28 13.65
N VAL A 116 -15.96 -0.17 14.91
CA VAL A 116 -17.17 -0.15 15.75
C VAL A 116 -17.64 1.29 15.98
N HIS A 117 -16.72 2.19 16.33
CA HIS A 117 -17.07 3.61 16.54
C HIS A 117 -17.72 4.24 15.30
N ASP A 118 -17.17 3.99 14.11
CA ASP A 118 -17.75 4.49 12.85
C ASP A 118 -19.14 3.89 12.57
N LEU A 119 -19.34 2.60 12.81
CA LEU A 119 -20.64 1.97 12.64
C LEU A 119 -21.67 2.47 13.67
N GLU A 120 -21.26 2.71 14.92
CA GLU A 120 -22.11 3.32 15.94
C GLU A 120 -22.55 4.73 15.53
N HIS A 121 -21.65 5.51 14.92
CA HIS A 121 -22.01 6.81 14.38
C HIS A 121 -23.05 6.70 13.25
N VAL A 122 -22.90 5.72 12.33
CA VAL A 122 -23.93 5.44 11.31
C VAL A 122 -25.27 5.07 11.95
N LYS A 123 -25.26 4.26 13.01
CA LYS A 123 -26.47 3.91 13.78
C LYS A 123 -27.17 5.16 14.31
N LEU A 124 -26.41 6.08 14.89
CA LEU A 124 -26.94 7.35 15.40
C LEU A 124 -27.57 8.19 14.29
N ILE A 125 -26.92 8.28 13.12
CA ILE A 125 -27.47 9.00 11.95
C ILE A 125 -28.78 8.37 11.47
N TYR A 126 -28.86 7.04 11.39
CA TYR A 126 -30.10 6.39 11.01
C TYR A 126 -31.21 6.59 12.04
N ASN A 127 -30.88 6.54 13.33
CA ASN A 127 -31.85 6.81 14.39
C ASN A 127 -32.35 8.26 14.37
N SER A 128 -31.48 9.24 14.10
CA SER A 128 -31.91 10.64 13.95
C SER A 128 -32.83 10.84 12.75
N ILE A 129 -32.52 10.21 11.60
CA ILE A 129 -33.38 10.24 10.41
C ILE A 129 -34.77 9.66 10.71
N LEU A 130 -34.85 8.55 11.45
CA LEU A 130 -36.13 7.94 11.82
C LEU A 130 -36.93 8.82 12.79
N ARG A 131 -36.25 9.45 13.76
CA ARG A 131 -36.86 10.35 14.75
C ARG A 131 -37.41 11.62 14.09
N ASP A 132 -36.58 12.30 13.31
CA ASP A 132 -36.90 13.64 12.80
C ASP A 132 -37.73 13.58 11.51
N ARG A 133 -37.80 12.41 10.86
CA ARG A 133 -38.39 12.19 9.52
C ARG A 133 -37.82 13.11 8.44
N LYS A 134 -36.70 13.76 8.73
CA LYS A 134 -35.96 14.67 7.85
C LYS A 134 -34.52 14.15 7.71
N PRO A 135 -33.98 14.10 6.49
CA PRO A 135 -32.59 13.71 6.31
C PRO A 135 -31.66 14.82 6.84
N PRO A 136 -30.48 14.48 7.37
CA PRO A 136 -29.47 15.47 7.68
C PRO A 136 -28.96 16.12 6.39
N GLY A 137 -28.98 17.46 6.37
CA GLY A 137 -28.49 18.28 5.25
C GLY A 137 -29.60 18.80 4.31
N PRO A 138 -29.22 19.50 3.23
CA PRO A 138 -30.14 20.17 2.33
C PRO A 138 -31.08 19.19 1.60
N ALA A 139 -32.34 19.60 1.38
CA ALA A 139 -33.38 18.74 0.79
C ALA A 139 -33.04 18.20 -0.62
N TRP A 140 -32.21 18.92 -1.38
CA TRP A 140 -31.79 18.53 -2.74
C TRP A 140 -30.65 17.51 -2.77
N LYS A 141 -30.02 17.20 -1.62
CA LYS A 141 -28.91 16.26 -1.57
C LYS A 141 -29.44 14.83 -1.80
N PRO A 142 -28.96 14.11 -2.84
CA PRO A 142 -29.39 12.74 -3.08
C PRO A 142 -29.11 11.86 -1.86
N ARG A 143 -30.14 11.16 -1.38
CA ARG A 143 -29.98 10.22 -0.27
C ARG A 143 -29.20 9.02 -0.78
N SER A 144 -28.16 8.63 -0.05
CA SER A 144 -27.45 7.38 -0.35
C SER A 144 -28.32 6.14 -0.08
N VAL A 145 -29.33 6.25 0.79
CA VAL A 145 -30.20 5.14 1.19
C VAL A 145 -31.67 5.61 1.22
N PRO A 146 -32.61 4.87 0.60
CA PRO A 146 -34.02 5.20 0.67
C PRO A 146 -34.57 4.95 2.09
N TYR A 147 -35.50 5.80 2.55
CA TYR A 147 -36.00 5.77 3.92
C TYR A 147 -36.57 4.40 4.34
N ARG A 148 -37.25 3.72 3.41
CA ARG A 148 -37.85 2.39 3.61
C ARG A 148 -36.82 1.32 4.00
N GLU A 149 -35.57 1.45 3.55
CA GLU A 149 -34.51 0.47 3.84
C GLU A 149 -33.84 0.73 5.19
N ILE A 150 -34.01 1.90 5.81
CA ILE A 150 -33.27 2.31 7.01
C ILE A 150 -33.47 1.32 8.18
N PRO A 151 -34.70 0.87 8.52
CA PRO A 151 -34.88 -0.10 9.60
C PRO A 151 -34.15 -1.43 9.34
N GLY A 152 -34.20 -1.95 8.11
CA GLY A 152 -33.48 -3.17 7.73
C GLY A 152 -31.96 -3.00 7.85
N ARG A 153 -31.43 -1.87 7.37
CA ARG A 153 -30.01 -1.52 7.51
C ARG A 153 -29.60 -1.40 8.98
N LEU A 154 -30.43 -0.80 9.83
CA LEU A 154 -30.19 -0.72 11.27
C LEU A 154 -30.08 -2.10 11.93
N CYS A 155 -30.93 -3.05 11.56
CA CYS A 155 -30.82 -4.43 12.06
C CYS A 155 -29.50 -5.07 11.64
N THR A 156 -29.14 -5.00 10.36
CA THR A 156 -27.87 -5.56 9.85
C THR A 156 -26.63 -4.89 10.48
N LEU A 157 -26.74 -3.59 10.76
CA LEU A 157 -25.67 -2.83 11.38
C LEU A 157 -25.56 -3.15 12.87
N GLY A 158 -26.69 -3.35 13.55
CA GLY A 158 -26.73 -3.79 14.94
C GLY A 158 -26.10 -5.16 15.14
N SER A 159 -26.42 -6.14 14.27
CA SER A 159 -25.79 -7.46 14.32
C SER A 159 -24.29 -7.39 14.03
N LYS A 160 -23.87 -6.61 13.04
CA LYS A 160 -22.45 -6.41 12.72
C LYS A 160 -21.68 -5.74 13.86
N ILE A 161 -22.22 -4.69 14.49
CA ILE A 161 -21.60 -4.08 15.67
C ILE A 161 -21.43 -5.11 16.78
N GLN A 162 -22.45 -5.92 17.05
CA GLN A 162 -22.38 -6.94 18.09
C GLN A 162 -21.30 -7.98 17.80
N GLN A 163 -21.18 -8.44 16.55
CA GLN A 163 -20.12 -9.36 16.13
C GLN A 163 -18.73 -8.76 16.33
N LEU A 164 -18.51 -7.51 15.94
CA LEU A 164 -17.23 -6.84 16.13
C LEU A 164 -16.91 -6.62 17.62
N LYS A 165 -17.91 -6.30 18.46
CA LYS A 165 -17.73 -6.21 19.91
C LYS A 165 -17.37 -7.55 20.55
N GLN A 166 -17.94 -8.65 20.07
CA GLN A 166 -17.55 -10.00 20.51
C GLN A 166 -16.09 -10.30 20.16
N ARG A 167 -15.64 -9.96 18.95
CA ARG A 167 -14.23 -10.11 18.54
C ARG A 167 -13.28 -9.30 19.42
N ILE A 168 -13.68 -8.07 19.79
CA ILE A 168 -12.94 -7.25 20.76
C ILE A 168 -12.86 -7.96 22.12
N ALA A 169 -13.96 -8.53 22.61
CA ALA A 169 -14.01 -9.27 23.86
C ALA A 169 -13.16 -10.55 23.85
N MET A 170 -12.99 -11.17 22.67
CA MET A 170 -12.10 -12.31 22.46
C MET A 170 -10.60 -11.92 22.43
N GLY A 171 -10.27 -10.63 22.48
CA GLY A 171 -8.88 -10.13 22.55
C GLY A 171 -8.26 -9.76 21.20
N GLU A 172 -9.02 -9.74 20.10
CA GLU A 172 -8.51 -9.38 18.76
C GLU A 172 -8.12 -7.90 18.61
N SER A 173 -8.38 -7.07 19.62
CA SER A 173 -8.20 -5.61 19.63
C SER A 173 -6.77 -5.12 19.35
N GLY A 174 -5.77 -5.99 19.49
CA GLY A 174 -4.34 -5.65 19.30
C GLY A 174 -3.73 -6.07 17.95
N SER A 175 -4.41 -6.92 17.18
CA SER A 175 -3.84 -7.53 15.96
C SER A 175 -4.13 -6.67 14.72
N VAL A 176 -3.43 -5.54 14.61
CA VAL A 176 -3.53 -4.66 13.44
C VAL A 176 -2.56 -5.14 12.36
N ASP A 177 -3.06 -5.44 11.17
CA ASP A 177 -2.24 -5.76 9.99
C ASP A 177 -1.65 -4.49 9.38
N TYR A 178 -0.48 -4.11 9.90
CA TYR A 178 0.27 -2.96 9.43
C TYR A 178 0.85 -3.14 8.02
N TYR A 179 1.02 -4.39 7.54
CA TYR A 179 1.46 -4.65 6.17
C TYR A 179 0.37 -4.23 5.18
N ALA A 180 -0.88 -4.59 5.46
CA ALA A 180 -2.04 -4.17 4.67
C ALA A 180 -2.23 -2.64 4.69
N LEU A 181 -2.02 -2.00 5.84
CA LEU A 181 -2.12 -0.54 5.97
C LEU A 181 -1.09 0.19 5.08
N ILE A 182 0.18 -0.21 5.14
CA ILE A 182 1.28 0.42 4.40
C ILE A 182 1.26 0.00 2.91
N GLY A 183 0.67 -1.16 2.60
CA GLY A 183 0.61 -1.72 1.25
C GLY A 183 1.86 -2.53 0.89
N LEU A 184 2.42 -3.25 1.87
CA LEU A 184 3.62 -4.08 1.73
C LEU A 184 3.27 -5.57 1.83
N ARG A 185 4.12 -6.42 1.25
CA ARG A 185 4.04 -7.87 1.41
C ARG A 185 4.67 -8.30 2.73
N ARG A 186 4.32 -9.48 3.23
CA ARG A 186 4.99 -10.08 4.40
C ARG A 186 6.41 -10.50 4.00
N GLY A 187 7.40 -10.23 4.85
CA GLY A 187 8.82 -10.46 4.56
C GLY A 187 9.47 -9.41 3.65
N CYS A 188 8.94 -8.19 3.60
CA CYS A 188 9.59 -7.09 2.88
C CYS A 188 10.96 -6.74 3.48
N SER A 189 11.86 -6.23 2.63
CA SER A 189 13.15 -5.73 3.10
C SER A 189 13.00 -4.44 3.91
N ARG A 190 13.96 -4.18 4.81
CA ARG A 190 14.00 -2.93 5.58
C ARG A 190 13.95 -1.68 4.68
N SER A 191 14.69 -1.71 3.57
CA SER A 191 14.75 -0.60 2.60
C SER A 191 13.41 -0.31 1.90
N GLU A 192 12.60 -1.33 1.63
CA GLU A 192 11.27 -1.16 1.05
C GLU A 192 10.31 -0.53 2.05
N LEU A 193 10.38 -0.96 3.31
CA LEU A 193 9.59 -0.37 4.39
C LEU A 193 9.93 1.11 4.59
N ASP A 194 11.22 1.46 4.64
CA ASP A 194 11.67 2.83 4.86
C ASP A 194 11.22 3.78 3.73
N ARG A 195 11.31 3.32 2.47
CA ARG A 195 10.81 4.07 1.30
C ARG A 195 9.30 4.26 1.35
N ALA A 196 8.53 3.20 1.62
CA ALA A 196 7.07 3.28 1.69
C ALA A 196 6.62 4.19 2.85
N HIS A 197 7.26 4.08 4.01
CA HIS A 197 6.98 4.92 5.16
C HIS A 197 7.26 6.39 4.88
N LEU A 198 8.42 6.71 4.28
CA LEU A 198 8.79 8.07 3.92
C LEU A 198 7.75 8.71 2.99
N LEU A 199 7.33 7.97 1.94
CA LEU A 199 6.32 8.45 1.00
C LEU A 199 4.98 8.75 1.70
N LEU A 200 4.51 7.84 2.56
CA LEU A 200 3.25 8.03 3.29
C LEU A 200 3.34 9.19 4.28
N VAL A 201 4.44 9.31 5.03
CA VAL A 201 4.68 10.42 5.98
C VAL A 201 4.69 11.76 5.24
N LEU A 202 5.40 11.86 4.11
CA LEU A 202 5.46 13.11 3.33
C LEU A 202 4.10 13.50 2.75
N LYS A 203 3.28 12.52 2.38
CA LYS A 203 1.96 12.72 1.79
C LYS A 203 0.89 13.06 2.83
N HIS A 204 0.91 12.39 3.98
CA HIS A 204 -0.10 12.49 5.03
C HIS A 204 0.34 13.30 6.25
N LYS A 205 1.27 14.24 6.06
CA LYS A 205 1.65 15.22 7.08
C LYS A 205 0.41 15.98 7.58
N PRO A 206 0.21 16.11 8.90
CA PRO A 206 -0.98 16.77 9.44
C PRO A 206 -1.07 18.23 9.04
N GLU A 207 0.06 18.91 8.79
CA GLU A 207 0.09 20.31 8.34
C GLU A 207 -0.52 20.47 6.93
N LYS A 208 -0.37 19.46 6.07
CA LYS A 208 -0.93 19.47 4.70
C LYS A 208 -2.42 19.12 4.66
N SER A 209 -2.99 18.69 5.78
CA SER A 209 -4.39 18.24 5.83
C SER A 209 -5.39 19.36 5.55
N ILE A 210 -5.00 20.62 5.74
CA ILE A 210 -5.90 21.77 5.62
C ILE A 210 -6.00 22.25 4.15
N GLY A 211 -4.94 22.07 3.35
CA GLY A 211 -4.84 22.72 2.03
C GLY A 211 -5.86 22.27 0.98
N PHE A 212 -6.69 21.27 1.26
CA PHE A 212 -7.82 20.94 0.39
C PHE A 212 -9.08 21.76 0.69
N ILE A 213 -9.21 22.29 1.91
CA ILE A 213 -10.36 23.06 2.37
C ILE A 213 -10.42 24.40 1.64
N ASP A 214 -9.26 25.01 1.36
CA ASP A 214 -9.16 26.26 0.58
C ASP A 214 -9.65 26.10 -0.87
N ARG A 215 -9.80 24.86 -1.36
CA ARG A 215 -10.34 24.55 -2.69
C ARG A 215 -11.84 24.22 -2.66
N CYS A 216 -12.46 24.22 -1.49
CA CYS A 216 -13.88 23.93 -1.33
C CYS A 216 -14.67 25.23 -1.20
N GLU A 217 -15.72 25.38 -1.99
CA GLU A 217 -16.70 26.46 -1.81
C GLU A 217 -17.68 26.04 -0.72
N PHE A 218 -17.58 26.70 0.44
CA PHE A 218 -18.51 26.54 1.57
C PHE A 218 -19.66 27.53 1.46
N ALA A 219 -20.84 27.13 1.91
CA ALA A 219 -21.99 28.03 1.99
C ALA A 219 -21.92 28.96 3.21
N GLU A 220 -21.31 28.50 4.31
CA GLU A 220 -21.19 29.22 5.58
C GLU A 220 -19.75 29.22 6.10
N GLU A 221 -19.31 30.32 6.70
CA GLU A 221 -17.93 30.44 7.24
C GLU A 221 -17.67 29.55 8.46
N LYS A 222 -18.68 29.26 9.27
CA LYS A 222 -18.55 28.37 10.45
C LYS A 222 -18.23 26.93 10.05
N ASP A 223 -18.72 26.51 8.88
CA ASP A 223 -18.44 25.17 8.35
C ASP A 223 -16.98 25.03 7.93
N TYR A 224 -16.34 26.12 7.50
CA TYR A 224 -14.93 26.15 7.10
C TYR A 224 -14.01 25.81 8.27
N ASP A 225 -14.14 26.50 9.41
CA ASP A 225 -13.29 26.26 10.58
C ASP A 225 -13.55 24.88 11.20
N SER A 226 -14.83 24.47 11.30
CA SER A 226 -15.16 23.12 11.79
C SER A 226 -14.62 22.01 10.90
N ALA A 227 -14.57 22.22 9.58
CA ALA A 227 -13.98 21.30 8.63
C ALA A 227 -12.46 21.23 8.78
N LYS A 228 -11.79 22.36 9.05
CA LYS A 228 -10.34 22.41 9.32
C LYS A 228 -9.97 21.59 10.54
N ASP A 229 -10.69 21.75 11.64
CA ASP A 229 -10.38 21.05 12.87
C ASP A 229 -10.62 19.55 12.73
N ARG A 230 -11.72 19.14 12.08
CA ARG A 230 -11.96 17.73 11.75
C ARG A 230 -10.89 17.14 10.83
N ALA A 231 -10.43 17.89 9.82
CA ALA A 231 -9.37 17.46 8.92
C ALA A 231 -8.03 17.30 9.66
N ARG A 232 -7.66 18.25 10.52
CA ARG A 232 -6.45 18.19 11.35
C ARG A 232 -6.48 16.98 12.27
N MET A 233 -7.56 16.80 13.03
CA MET A 233 -7.68 15.70 13.99
C MET A 233 -7.61 14.33 13.30
N SER A 234 -8.37 14.15 12.21
CA SER A 234 -8.36 12.89 11.46
C SER A 234 -7.03 12.61 10.77
N ALA A 235 -6.32 13.63 10.30
CA ALA A 235 -4.96 13.48 9.75
C ALA A 235 -3.93 13.09 10.81
N VAL A 236 -4.00 13.67 12.02
CA VAL A 236 -3.12 13.29 13.14
C VAL A 236 -3.34 11.83 13.53
N LEU A 237 -4.58 11.35 13.57
CA LEU A 237 -4.89 9.95 13.87
C LEU A 237 -4.30 9.00 12.82
N LEU A 238 -4.50 9.29 11.53
CA LEU A 238 -3.92 8.49 10.45
C LEU A 238 -2.39 8.52 10.49
N TYR A 239 -1.79 9.68 10.74
CA TYR A 239 -0.35 9.82 10.86
C TYR A 239 0.23 8.98 12.00
N ARG A 240 -0.42 8.98 13.17
CA ARG A 240 -0.04 8.12 14.30
C ARG A 240 -0.17 6.65 13.96
N LEU A 241 -1.24 6.26 13.28
CA LEU A 241 -1.46 4.87 12.85
C LEU A 241 -0.36 4.39 11.90
N ILE A 242 0.03 5.21 10.93
CA ILE A 242 1.14 4.91 10.01
C ILE A 242 2.48 4.79 10.76
N ARG A 243 2.76 5.69 11.72
CA ARG A 243 3.99 5.61 12.53
C ARG A 243 4.03 4.36 13.40
N LYS A 244 2.91 4.02 14.05
CA LYS A 244 2.79 2.78 14.84
C LYS A 244 2.99 1.56 13.96
N GLY A 245 2.45 1.59 12.73
CA GLY A 245 2.65 0.51 11.77
C GLY A 245 4.10 0.37 11.33
N TYR A 246 4.79 1.48 11.07
CA TYR A 246 6.21 1.43 10.76
C TYR A 246 7.04 0.82 11.89
N SER A 247 6.85 1.26 13.15
CA SER A 247 7.56 0.67 14.28
C SER A 247 7.24 -0.81 14.49
N GLY A 248 5.97 -1.21 14.26
CA GLY A 248 5.55 -2.60 14.36
C GLY A 248 6.21 -3.48 13.31
N VAL A 249 6.13 -3.10 12.04
CA VAL A 249 6.74 -3.86 10.93
C VAL A 249 8.27 -3.84 11.04
N SER A 250 8.86 -2.72 11.45
CA SER A 250 10.28 -2.60 11.76
C SER A 250 10.76 -3.66 12.76
N ALA A 251 10.00 -3.85 13.84
CA ALA A 251 10.35 -4.82 14.87
C ALA A 251 10.24 -6.25 14.34
N THR A 252 9.21 -6.55 13.54
CA THR A 252 9.07 -7.88 12.92
C THR A 252 10.21 -8.21 11.97
N ILE A 253 10.60 -7.26 11.10
CA ILE A 253 11.72 -7.47 10.17
C ILE A 253 13.03 -7.68 10.95
N ALA A 254 13.27 -6.90 12.01
CA ALA A 254 14.47 -7.07 12.84
C ALA A 254 14.52 -8.44 13.54
N ALA A 255 13.37 -8.97 13.97
CA ALA A 255 13.27 -10.31 14.55
C ALA A 255 13.53 -11.40 13.49
N ASP A 256 12.97 -11.25 12.29
CA ASP A 256 13.19 -12.18 11.17
C ASP A 256 14.67 -12.20 10.75
N GLU A 257 15.31 -11.03 10.63
CA GLU A 257 16.74 -10.91 10.34
C GLU A 257 17.63 -11.53 11.43
N ALA A 258 17.25 -11.41 12.70
CA ALA A 258 17.96 -12.04 13.81
C ALA A 258 17.86 -13.56 13.75
N ALA A 259 16.65 -14.08 13.51
CA ALA A 259 16.41 -15.51 13.34
C ALA A 259 17.17 -16.09 12.14
N GLU A 260 17.24 -15.36 11.02
CA GLU A 260 18.06 -15.75 9.87
C GLU A 260 19.56 -15.78 10.19
N LYS A 261 20.06 -14.80 10.96
CA LYS A 261 21.47 -14.79 11.40
C LYS A 261 21.77 -15.98 12.31
N GLU A 262 20.87 -16.33 13.22
CA GLU A 262 21.01 -17.52 14.07
C GLU A 262 21.00 -18.82 13.27
N ARG A 263 20.09 -18.95 12.29
CA ARG A 263 20.07 -20.10 11.38
C ARG A 263 21.37 -20.23 10.58
N LYS A 264 21.91 -19.12 10.08
CA LYS A 264 23.20 -19.10 9.36
C LYS A 264 24.35 -19.50 10.29
N LYS A 265 24.38 -19.00 11.53
CA LYS A 265 25.40 -19.41 12.53
C LYS A 265 25.31 -20.90 12.86
N ALA A 266 24.10 -21.44 13.05
CA ALA A 266 23.90 -22.86 13.32
C ALA A 266 24.34 -23.73 12.12
N GLN A 267 24.05 -23.30 10.89
CA GLN A 267 24.51 -23.99 9.68
C GLN A 267 26.04 -24.00 9.56
N LEU A 268 26.69 -22.85 9.81
CA LEU A 268 28.14 -22.76 9.80
C LEU A 268 28.77 -23.63 10.90
N ALA A 269 28.17 -23.67 12.09
CA ALA A 269 28.62 -24.55 13.18
C ALA A 269 28.48 -26.03 12.80
N LEU A 270 27.35 -26.44 12.21
CA LEU A 270 27.16 -27.80 11.70
C LEU A 270 28.19 -28.15 10.61
N GLN A 271 28.48 -27.21 9.70
CA GLN A 271 29.47 -27.41 8.64
C GLN A 271 30.89 -27.55 9.21
N GLN A 272 31.23 -26.81 10.26
CA GLN A 272 32.49 -26.93 10.98
C GLN A 272 32.61 -28.31 11.66
N VAL A 273 31.57 -28.76 12.36
CA VAL A 273 31.54 -30.10 12.98
C VAL A 273 31.69 -31.20 11.93
N GLN A 274 30.99 -31.11 10.79
CA GLN A 274 31.15 -32.07 9.69
C GLN A 274 32.57 -32.08 9.10
N LEU A 275 33.20 -30.90 8.99
CA LEU A 275 34.60 -30.78 8.56
C LEU A 275 35.58 -31.38 9.56
N GLU A 276 35.34 -31.19 10.87
CA GLU A 276 36.15 -31.80 11.93
C GLU A 276 35.99 -33.33 11.95
N GLU A 277 34.77 -33.85 11.83
CA GLU A 277 34.52 -35.29 11.70
C GLU A 277 35.18 -35.89 10.45
N LEU A 278 35.14 -35.19 9.31
CA LEU A 278 35.85 -35.61 8.10
C LEU A 278 37.37 -35.63 8.32
N LYS A 279 37.94 -34.62 8.97
CA LYS A 279 39.38 -34.59 9.30
C LYS A 279 39.75 -35.73 10.25
N GLN A 280 38.93 -36.01 11.27
CA GLN A 280 39.15 -37.12 12.19
C GLN A 280 39.05 -38.47 11.47
N ARG A 281 38.10 -38.65 10.54
CA ARG A 281 38.02 -39.85 9.69
C ARG A 281 39.23 -40.01 8.78
N MET A 282 39.75 -38.91 8.23
CA MET A 282 40.99 -38.95 7.43
C MET A 282 42.23 -39.25 8.28
N GLN A 283 42.26 -38.81 9.54
CA GLN A 283 43.36 -39.12 10.47
C GLN A 283 43.27 -40.53 11.08
N ALA A 284 42.06 -41.08 11.26
CA ALA A 284 41.83 -42.45 11.71
C ALA A 284 42.10 -43.51 10.62
N HIS A 285 42.29 -43.09 9.37
CA HIS A 285 42.75 -43.93 8.27
C HIS A 285 44.24 -43.68 8.03
N GLU A 286 45.09 -44.05 8.99
CA GLU A 286 46.50 -44.34 8.70
C GLU A 286 46.56 -45.66 7.91
N PRO A 287 47.18 -45.70 6.72
CA PRO A 287 47.44 -46.96 6.05
C PRO A 287 48.49 -47.74 6.84
N GLN A 288 48.11 -48.89 7.40
CA GLN A 288 49.08 -49.89 7.83
C GLN A 288 49.86 -50.38 6.60
N ALA A 289 51.13 -50.04 6.56
CA ALA A 289 52.10 -50.67 5.69
C ALA A 289 52.46 -52.04 6.28
N GLU A 290 51.98 -53.11 5.64
CA GLU A 290 52.62 -54.42 5.75
C GLU A 290 53.79 -54.47 4.76
N ALA A 291 54.97 -54.72 5.28
CA ALA A 291 56.18 -54.99 4.55
C ALA A 291 56.22 -56.47 4.19
N ASP A 292 56.22 -56.78 2.90
CA ASP A 292 56.81 -58.01 2.37
C ASP A 292 57.77 -57.61 1.25
N ALA A 293 59.01 -58.08 1.39
CA ALA A 293 60.11 -57.89 0.47
C ALA A 293 60.23 -59.11 -0.45
N ASP A 294 60.24 -58.89 -1.77
CA ASP A 294 61.16 -59.53 -2.72
C ASP A 294 61.14 -58.77 -4.07
N GLY A 295 62.33 -58.54 -4.66
CA GLY A 295 62.59 -57.60 -5.77
C GLY A 295 62.41 -58.18 -7.19
N PRO A 296 63.16 -57.67 -8.20
CA PRO A 296 63.18 -56.30 -8.75
C PRO A 296 62.83 -56.28 -10.26
N ASP A 297 62.42 -55.13 -10.84
CA ASP A 297 63.08 -54.55 -12.03
C ASP A 297 62.43 -53.27 -12.63
N ASP A 298 63.34 -52.42 -13.09
CA ASP A 298 63.34 -51.48 -14.23
C ASP A 298 62.59 -50.12 -14.24
N ARG A 299 63.46 -49.08 -14.25
CA ARG A 299 63.46 -47.81 -15.03
C ARG A 299 62.27 -46.83 -14.97
N GLY A 300 62.59 -45.62 -14.50
CA GLY A 300 62.36 -44.41 -15.31
C GLY A 300 61.79 -43.16 -14.62
N GLY A 301 62.68 -42.29 -14.11
CA GLY A 301 62.66 -40.85 -14.39
C GLY A 301 61.58 -39.93 -13.78
N ASN A 302 61.94 -39.27 -12.68
CA ASN A 302 61.72 -37.85 -12.32
C ASN A 302 60.44 -37.09 -12.79
N GLY A 303 59.59 -36.74 -11.82
CA GLY A 303 59.75 -35.49 -11.06
C GLY A 303 58.95 -34.23 -11.47
N VAL A 304 58.18 -33.73 -10.48
CA VAL A 304 57.66 -32.35 -10.26
C VAL A 304 56.37 -32.00 -11.04
N GLY A 305 55.26 -31.54 -10.46
CA GLY A 305 54.88 -31.16 -9.09
C GLY A 305 53.59 -30.30 -9.14
N SER A 306 52.82 -30.30 -8.05
CA SER A 306 51.78 -29.30 -7.68
C SER A 306 50.35 -29.43 -8.26
N PHE A 307 49.43 -29.90 -7.42
CA PHE A 307 48.00 -29.51 -7.40
C PHE A 307 47.84 -28.18 -6.60
N PRO A 308 46.63 -27.61 -6.36
CA PRO A 308 45.32 -27.70 -7.04
C PRO A 308 44.71 -26.29 -7.31
N TYR A 309 43.62 -26.20 -8.09
CA TYR A 309 42.44 -25.31 -7.92
C TYR A 309 41.78 -25.17 -9.30
N GLN A 310 40.66 -25.86 -9.51
CA GLN A 310 39.77 -25.50 -10.61
C GLN A 310 38.36 -25.33 -10.04
N GLY A 311 37.99 -24.05 -9.92
CA GLY A 311 36.70 -23.61 -9.45
C GLY A 311 35.58 -24.12 -10.35
N VAL A 312 34.50 -24.49 -9.69
CA VAL A 312 33.18 -24.71 -10.28
C VAL A 312 32.67 -23.35 -10.75
N PHE A 313 32.96 -22.99 -11.99
CA PHE A 313 32.25 -21.94 -12.72
C PHE A 313 32.17 -22.35 -14.18
N CYS A 314 31.00 -22.11 -14.79
CA CYS A 314 30.60 -22.50 -16.14
C CYS A 314 30.01 -23.91 -16.28
N ARG A 315 28.91 -24.19 -15.57
CA ARG A 315 27.94 -25.20 -16.01
C ARG A 315 26.70 -24.62 -16.73
N ASP A 316 26.67 -23.31 -17.03
CA ASP A 316 25.45 -22.67 -17.57
C ASP A 316 25.65 -21.76 -18.80
N LEU A 317 26.69 -21.96 -19.61
CA LEU A 317 26.77 -21.27 -20.92
C LEU A 317 25.95 -21.97 -22.02
N ALA A 318 25.59 -23.25 -21.84
CA ALA A 318 24.72 -23.98 -22.77
C ALA A 318 23.23 -23.56 -22.66
N VAL A 319 22.83 -22.93 -21.54
CA VAL A 319 21.44 -22.50 -21.32
C VAL A 319 21.14 -21.15 -21.99
N VAL A 320 22.15 -20.27 -22.09
CA VAL A 320 22.00 -18.95 -22.72
C VAL A 320 21.81 -19.06 -24.24
N GLY A 321 22.44 -20.06 -24.88
CA GLY A 321 22.23 -20.36 -26.30
C GLY A 321 20.81 -20.85 -26.62
N SER A 322 20.19 -21.58 -25.69
CA SER A 322 18.81 -22.09 -25.85
C SER A 322 17.76 -20.99 -25.69
N LEU A 323 18.01 -19.99 -24.83
CA LEU A 323 17.09 -18.85 -24.60
C LEU A 323 17.09 -17.81 -25.73
N LEU A 324 18.19 -17.69 -26.49
CA LEU A 324 18.28 -16.76 -27.62
C LEU A 324 17.66 -17.30 -28.92
N SER A 325 17.20 -18.56 -28.93
CA SER A 325 16.61 -19.21 -30.11
C SER A 325 15.11 -18.95 -30.32
N GLN A 326 14.42 -18.27 -29.38
CA GLN A 326 12.97 -18.07 -29.46
C GLN A 326 12.50 -16.79 -30.16
N VAL A 327 13.38 -15.97 -30.75
CA VAL A 327 12.93 -14.84 -31.57
C VAL A 327 13.77 -14.74 -32.85
N ARG A 328 13.34 -15.46 -33.90
CA ARG A 328 13.87 -15.26 -35.26
C ARG A 328 13.33 -13.95 -35.86
N PHE A 329 14.06 -12.87 -35.66
CA PHE A 329 14.48 -12.04 -36.80
C PHE A 329 15.82 -12.61 -37.29
N ASN A 330 15.87 -13.07 -38.55
CA ASN A 330 17.07 -13.64 -39.16
C ASN A 330 18.09 -12.54 -39.48
N ARG A 331 19.31 -12.62 -38.91
CA ARG A 331 20.62 -12.32 -39.58
C ARG A 331 21.82 -12.56 -38.62
N PRO A 332 22.98 -13.01 -39.12
CA PRO A 332 24.16 -13.27 -38.30
C PRO A 332 24.95 -11.98 -38.02
N LEU A 333 25.28 -11.72 -36.75
CA LEU A 333 26.25 -10.70 -36.35
C LEU A 333 27.61 -11.37 -36.12
N ALA A 334 28.59 -11.04 -36.98
CA ALA A 334 29.97 -11.46 -36.80
C ALA A 334 30.63 -10.61 -35.70
N VAL A 335 31.04 -11.25 -34.60
CA VAL A 335 31.81 -10.59 -33.54
C VAL A 335 33.29 -10.91 -33.75
N LYS A 336 34.11 -9.89 -34.03
CA LYS A 336 35.58 -10.01 -33.97
C LYS A 336 36.01 -9.84 -32.51
N TYR A 337 36.57 -10.90 -31.94
CA TYR A 337 37.27 -10.88 -30.66
C TYR A 337 38.63 -10.22 -30.83
N GLN A 338 38.81 -9.04 -30.25
CA GLN A 338 40.14 -8.54 -29.89
C GLN A 338 40.03 -7.63 -28.67
N ALA A 339 40.99 -7.83 -27.77
CA ALA A 339 41.29 -7.08 -26.55
C ALA A 339 40.47 -7.41 -25.29
N LEU A 340 40.87 -8.50 -24.63
CA LEU A 340 41.00 -8.53 -23.17
C LEU A 340 42.33 -9.22 -22.81
N THR A 341 43.33 -8.39 -22.53
CA THR A 341 44.57 -8.63 -21.77
C THR A 341 44.72 -7.36 -20.92
N CYS A 342 44.88 -7.35 -19.60
CA CYS A 342 45.08 -8.38 -18.58
C CYS A 342 44.11 -8.13 -17.41
#